data_AF-A0A380H8X6-F1
#
_entry.id   AF-A0A380H8X6-F1
#
_cell.length_a   1.000
_cell.length_b   1.000
_cell.length_c   1.000
_cell.angle_alpha   90.00
_cell.angle_beta   90.00
_cell.angle_gamma   90.00
#
_symmetry.space_group_name_H-M   'P 1'
#
loop_
_entity.id
_entity.type
_entity.pdbx_description
1 polymer ?
#
loop_
_entity_poly.entity_id
_entity_poly.type
_entity_poly.pdbx_seq_one_letter_code
_entity_poly.pdbx_strand_id
1 'polypeptide(L)'
;MLLLHEKNIYKLIIILFEKYTYKDLIKLIKRKYLNTTYICQLFIEAKTKEDTLFDIRLRVRKNIYGQRQKVKIYLRIGIGRNITSNISRGGAIAPIIPFLQSNFKDN
;
A
#
# COMPACT_ATOMS: atom_id res chain seq x y z
N MET A 1 5.35 -0.97 7.51
CA MET A 1 6.20 -2.05 8.06
C MET A 1 6.38 -3.08 6.97
N LEU A 2 7.58 -3.20 6.40
CA LEU A 2 7.90 -4.27 5.43
C LEU A 2 8.41 -5.47 6.22
N LEU A 3 8.05 -6.66 5.77
CA LEU A 3 8.61 -7.94 6.19
C LEU A 3 9.15 -8.62 4.94
N LEU A 4 10.46 -8.60 4.76
CA LEU A 4 11.12 -9.43 3.73
C LEU A 4 11.47 -10.75 4.39
N HIS A 5 11.04 -11.85 3.77
CA HIS A 5 11.29 -13.21 4.21
C HIS A 5 12.45 -13.80 3.43
N GLU A 6 13.62 -13.89 4.06
CA GLU A 6 14.72 -14.74 3.61
C GLU A 6 15.16 -15.60 4.79
N LYS A 7 15.08 -16.93 4.65
CA LYS A 7 15.64 -17.90 5.60
C LYS A 7 15.26 -17.66 7.07
N ASN A 8 13.96 -17.60 7.40
CA ASN A 8 13.42 -17.42 8.77
C ASN A 8 13.81 -16.10 9.49
N ILE A 9 14.43 -15.15 8.79
CA ILE A 9 14.78 -13.84 9.33
C ILE A 9 13.87 -12.80 8.70
N TYR A 10 13.23 -12.00 9.54
CA TYR A 10 12.33 -10.94 9.10
C TYR A 10 13.05 -9.60 9.20
N LYS A 11 13.08 -8.87 8.08
CA LYS A 11 13.70 -7.54 8.03
C LYS A 11 12.65 -6.47 8.25
N LEU A 12 12.78 -5.72 9.35
CA LEU A 12 11.93 -4.58 9.64
C LEU A 12 12.56 -3.31 9.05
N ILE A 13 11.98 -2.78 7.98
CA ILE A 13 12.45 -1.52 7.39
C ILE A 13 11.77 -0.36 8.12
N ILE A 14 12.41 0.06 9.21
CA ILE A 14 12.26 1.39 9.81
C ILE A 14 13.56 2.14 9.46
N ILE A 15 13.66 3.44 9.76
CA ILE A 15 14.81 4.31 9.47
C ILE A 15 16.18 3.68 9.86
N LEU A 16 16.19 2.68 10.76
CA LEU A 16 17.32 1.78 11.03
C LEU A 16 17.02 0.33 10.61
N PHE A 17 17.99 -0.29 9.94
CA PHE A 17 17.93 -1.68 9.51
C PHE A 17 18.20 -2.64 10.67
N GLU A 18 17.14 -3.19 11.26
CA GLU A 18 17.25 -4.19 12.31
C GLU A 18 16.70 -5.54 11.85
N LYS A 19 17.43 -6.61 12.18
CA LYS A 19 17.04 -8.00 11.90
C LYS A 19 16.33 -8.57 13.12
N TYR A 20 15.20 -9.23 12.89
CA TYR A 20 14.40 -9.85 13.94
C TYR A 20 14.15 -11.33 13.63
N THR A 21 14.14 -12.17 14.66
CA THR A 21 13.50 -13.50 14.55
C THR A 21 11.98 -13.32 14.46
N TYR A 22 11.27 -14.33 13.97
CA TYR A 22 9.79 -14.30 13.93
C TYR A 22 9.19 -14.00 15.31
N LYS A 23 9.69 -14.68 16.34
CA LYS A 23 9.18 -14.55 17.72
C LYS A 23 9.39 -13.12 18.24
N ASP A 24 10.56 -12.55 18.03
CA ASP A 24 10.89 -11.20 18.49
C ASP A 24 10.10 -10.14 17.74
N LEU A 25 9.92 -10.33 16.43
CA LEU A 25 9.09 -9.46 15.61
C LEU A 25 7.63 -9.45 16.09
N ILE A 26 7.03 -10.62 16.31
CA ILE A 26 5.64 -10.70 16.79
C ILE A 26 5.50 -10.05 18.17
N LYS A 27 6.49 -10.24 19.06
CA LYS A 27 6.52 -9.58 20.37
C LYS A 27 6.59 -8.05 20.23
N LEU A 28 7.42 -7.55 19.33
CA LEU A 28 7.52 -6.12 19.03
C LEU A 28 6.22 -5.55 18.47
N ILE A 29 5.62 -6.23 17.49
CA ILE A 29 4.36 -5.82 16.86
C ILE A 29 3.24 -5.76 17.90
N LYS A 30 3.09 -6.81 18.72
CA LYS A 30 2.10 -6.85 19.80
C LYS A 30 2.29 -5.71 20.80
N ARG A 31 3.53 -5.49 21.24
CA ARG A 31 3.84 -4.45 22.23
C ARG A 31 3.66 -3.03 21.72
N LYS A 32 4.03 -2.76 20.47
CA LYS A 32 4.18 -1.39 19.95
C LYS A 32 3.04 -0.95 19.02
N TYR A 33 2.44 -1.89 18.30
CA TYR A 33 1.54 -1.59 17.16
C TYR A 33 0.18 -2.28 17.23
N LEU A 34 -0.05 -3.22 18.16
CA LEU A 34 -1.38 -3.82 18.39
C LEU A 34 -2.05 -3.27 19.65
N ASN A 35 -1.69 -2.06 20.07
CA ASN A 35 -2.48 -1.30 21.04
C ASN A 35 -3.67 -0.61 20.33
N THR A 36 -4.60 -0.04 21.10
CA THR A 36 -5.85 0.54 20.57
C THR A 36 -5.67 1.76 19.64
N THR A 37 -4.44 2.25 19.45
CA THR A 37 -4.15 3.43 18.64
C THR A 37 -3.91 3.10 17.16
N TYR A 38 -3.59 1.85 16.82
CA TYR A 38 -3.24 1.46 15.45
C TYR A 38 -4.15 0.36 14.91
N ILE A 39 -4.30 0.34 13.58
CA ILE A 39 -4.98 -0.73 12.85
C ILE A 39 -3.92 -1.55 12.12
N CYS A 40 -3.96 -2.87 12.30
CA CYS A 40 -3.14 -3.81 11.55
C CYS A 40 -3.99 -4.45 10.45
N GLN A 41 -3.47 -4.47 9.22
CA GLN A 41 -4.11 -5.11 8.07
C GLN A 41 -3.15 -6.06 7.37
N LEU A 42 -3.69 -7.07 6.70
CA LEU A 42 -2.91 -7.92 5.81
C LEU A 42 -2.27 -7.09 4.69
N PHE A 43 -1.05 -7.47 4.32
CA PHE A 43 -0.38 -6.87 3.17
C PHE A 43 -1.01 -7.41 1.89
N ILE A 44 -1.47 -6.51 1.02
CA ILE A 44 -2.05 -6.85 -0.28
C ILE A 44 -1.03 -6.47 -1.35
N GLU A 45 -0.65 -7.43 -2.19
CA GLU A 45 0.28 -7.24 -3.29
C GLU A 45 -0.44 -6.68 -4.54
N ALA A 46 -0.68 -5.38 -4.55
CA ALA A 46 -1.23 -4.67 -5.71
C ALA A 46 -0.09 -4.04 -6.54
N LYS A 47 0.45 -4.78 -7.50
CA LYS A 47 1.62 -4.39 -8.30
C LYS A 47 1.37 -4.39 -9.81
N THR A 48 2.05 -3.50 -10.53
CA THR A 48 2.07 -3.45 -12.00
C THR A 48 2.88 -4.60 -12.61
N LYS A 49 2.87 -4.72 -13.96
CA LYS A 49 3.74 -5.64 -14.71
C LYS A 49 5.23 -5.40 -14.41
N GLU A 50 5.59 -4.16 -14.06
CA GLU A 50 6.94 -3.72 -13.72
C GLU A 50 7.22 -3.76 -12.19
N ASP A 51 6.47 -4.58 -11.43
CA ASP A 51 6.64 -4.78 -9.97
C ASP A 51 6.47 -3.49 -9.13
N THR A 52 5.76 -2.49 -9.66
CA THR A 52 5.54 -1.21 -8.97
C THR A 52 4.20 -1.22 -8.23
N LEU A 53 4.20 -0.86 -6.94
CA LEU A 53 2.99 -0.84 -6.12
C LEU A 53 2.03 0.29 -6.52
N PHE A 54 0.73 -0.01 -6.51
CA PHE A 54 -0.32 0.98 -6.74
C PHE A 54 -1.54 0.79 -5.82
N ASP A 55 -2.34 1.84 -5.67
CA ASP A 55 -3.69 1.74 -5.08
C ASP A 55 -4.72 2.54 -5.89
N ILE A 56 -5.99 2.18 -5.75
CA ILE A 56 -7.11 2.87 -6.40
C ILE A 56 -7.80 3.77 -5.38
N ARG A 57 -7.97 5.05 -5.72
CA ARG A 57 -8.74 6.02 -4.92
C ARG A 57 -10.04 6.37 -5.62
N LEU A 58 -11.16 6.05 -4.98
CA LEU A 58 -12.47 6.56 -5.34
C LEU A 58 -12.84 7.76 -4.44
N ARG A 59 -13.10 8.91 -5.04
CA ARG A 59 -13.67 10.08 -4.36
C ARG A 59 -15.18 10.04 -4.49
N VAL A 60 -15.88 9.99 -3.36
CA VAL A 60 -17.35 10.06 -3.27
C VAL A 60 -17.72 11.35 -2.55
N ARG A 61 -18.77 12.04 -3.03
CA ARG A 61 -19.37 13.19 -2.33
C ARG A 61 -20.87 13.01 -2.21
N LYS A 62 -21.47 13.60 -1.17
CA LYS A 62 -22.93 13.75 -1.11
C LYS A 62 -23.35 14.90 -2.02
N ASN A 63 -24.41 14.70 -2.80
CA ASN A 63 -25.07 15.77 -3.54
C ASN A 63 -26.02 16.57 -2.63
N ILE A 64 -26.69 17.57 -3.19
CA ILE A 64 -27.67 18.41 -2.48
C ILE A 64 -28.85 17.63 -1.90
N TYR A 65 -29.13 16.44 -2.43
CA TYR A 65 -30.17 15.53 -1.97
C TYR A 65 -29.65 14.50 -0.95
N GLY A 66 -28.40 14.64 -0.48
CA GLY A 66 -27.77 13.73 0.49
C GLY A 66 -27.29 12.39 -0.10
N GLN A 67 -27.42 12.17 -1.40
CA GLN A 67 -27.07 10.92 -2.07
C GLN A 67 -25.57 10.88 -2.41
N ARG A 68 -24.95 9.70 -2.24
CA ARG A 68 -23.54 9.47 -2.57
C ARG A 68 -23.34 9.40 -4.09
N GLN A 69 -22.54 10.29 -4.65
CA GLN A 69 -22.17 10.32 -6.06
C GLN A 69 -20.65 10.14 -6.23
N LYS A 70 -20.25 9.37 -7.25
CA LYS A 70 -18.84 9.19 -7.62
C LYS A 70 -18.35 10.47 -8.27
N VAL A 71 -17.24 11.02 -7.78
CA VAL A 71 -16.67 12.29 -8.26
C VAL A 71 -15.44 12.04 -9.12
N LYS A 72 -14.55 11.15 -8.67
CA LYS A 72 -13.32 10.83 -9.40
C LYS A 72 -12.81 9.46 -8.99
N ILE A 73 -12.29 8.71 -9.94
CA ILE A 73 -11.54 7.48 -9.70
C ILE A 73 -10.17 7.67 -10.34
N TYR A 74 -9.11 7.42 -9.59
CA TYR A 74 -7.74 7.51 -10.08
C TYR A 74 -6.85 6.54 -9.32
N LEU A 75 -5.74 6.14 -9.93
CA LEU A 75 -4.72 5.36 -9.25
C LEU A 75 -3.63 6.26 -8.69
N ARG A 76 -2.99 5.77 -7.63
CA ARG A 76 -1.72 6.28 -7.13
C ARG A 76 -0.69 5.19 -7.31
N ILE A 77 0.41 5.53 -7.96
CA ILE A 77 1.50 4.61 -8.26
C ILE A 77 2.70 5.06 -7.42
N GLY A 78 3.32 4.12 -6.69
CA GLY A 78 4.54 4.39 -5.95
C GLY A 78 5.73 4.62 -6.89
N ILE A 79 6.75 5.33 -6.41
CA ILE A 79 8.06 5.38 -7.08
C ILE A 79 9.08 4.59 -6.27
N GLY A 80 9.82 3.73 -6.97
CA GLY A 80 10.83 2.84 -6.40
C GLY A 80 10.25 1.66 -5.62
N ARG A 81 11.11 0.93 -4.88
CA ARG A 81 10.76 -0.24 -4.06
C ARG A 81 10.07 0.12 -2.73
N ASN A 82 9.30 1.21 -2.70
CA ASN A 82 8.60 1.69 -1.51
C ASN A 82 7.21 1.07 -1.38
N ILE A 83 6.83 0.68 -0.16
CA ILE A 83 5.53 0.02 0.15
C ILE A 83 4.34 0.96 -0.07
N THR A 84 4.59 2.26 -0.09
CA THR A 84 3.54 3.28 -0.14
C THR A 84 3.53 3.97 -1.48
N SER A 85 2.38 3.97 -2.14
CA SER A 85 1.96 4.79 -3.27
C SER A 85 1.74 6.27 -2.88
N ASN A 86 2.63 6.81 -2.04
CA ASN A 86 2.47 8.16 -1.53
C ASN A 86 2.90 9.18 -2.59
N ILE A 87 1.95 10.00 -3.04
CA ILE A 87 2.16 11.07 -4.01
C ILE A 87 3.15 12.11 -3.46
N SER A 88 3.12 12.40 -2.15
CA SER A 88 3.93 13.49 -1.56
C SER A 88 5.45 13.22 -1.53
N ARG A 89 5.89 12.00 -1.89
CA ARG A 89 7.32 11.62 -1.98
C ARG A 89 7.69 11.10 -3.37
N GLY A 90 7.02 11.58 -4.41
CA GLY A 90 7.32 11.25 -5.80
C GLY A 90 6.29 10.35 -6.47
N GLY A 91 5.30 9.79 -5.77
CA GLY A 91 4.28 8.95 -6.40
C GLY A 91 3.53 9.64 -7.56
N ALA A 92 3.12 8.86 -8.56
CA ALA A 92 2.38 9.35 -9.72
C ALA A 92 0.86 9.12 -9.58
N ILE A 93 0.07 9.87 -10.33
CA ILE A 93 -1.38 9.66 -10.48
C ILE A 93 -1.65 9.21 -11.91
N ALA A 94 -2.48 8.17 -12.08
CA ALA A 94 -2.90 7.70 -13.39
C ALA A 94 -4.43 7.59 -13.51
N PRO A 95 -5.00 7.83 -14.70
CA PRO A 95 -6.41 7.55 -14.99
C PRO A 95 -6.66 6.04 -14.96
N ILE A 96 -7.83 5.63 -14.45
CA ILE A 96 -8.11 4.21 -14.19
C ILE A 96 -8.16 3.33 -15.42
N ILE A 97 -8.92 3.74 -16.44
CA ILE A 97 -9.12 2.90 -17.64
C ILE A 97 -7.82 2.68 -18.41
N PRO A 98 -7.04 3.72 -18.78
CA PRO A 98 -5.80 3.52 -19.53
C PRO A 98 -4.77 2.72 -18.74
N PHE A 99 -4.69 2.94 -17.42
CA PHE A 99 -3.76 2.21 -16.57
C PHE A 99 -4.07 0.71 -16.53
N LEU A 100 -5.34 0.35 -16.29
CA LEU A 100 -5.74 -1.05 -16.25
C LEU A 100 -5.55 -1.73 -17.60
N GLN A 101 -5.83 -1.02 -18.70
CA GLN A 101 -5.61 -1.55 -20.04
C GLN A 101 -4.13 -1.83 -20.32
N SER A 102 -3.24 -0.89 -19.99
CA SER A 102 -1.79 -1.10 -20.19
C SER A 102 -1.24 -2.24 -19.32
N ASN A 103 -1.68 -2.31 -18.05
CA ASN A 103 -1.08 -3.21 -17.06
C ASN A 103 -1.71 -4.60 -16.99
N PHE A 104 -2.98 -4.75 -17.37
CA PHE A 104 -3.73 -5.98 -17.11
C PHE A 104 -4.66 -6.39 -18.25
N LYS A 105 -4.70 -5.65 -19.37
CA LYS A 105 -5.31 -6.21 -20.57
C LYS A 105 -4.36 -7.27 -21.10
N ASP A 106 -4.80 -8.51 -21.02
CA ASP A 106 -4.21 -9.61 -21.77
C ASP A 106 -4.46 -9.38 -23.27
N ASN A 107 -3.52 -9.81 -24.11
CA ASN A 107 -3.79 -9.98 -25.54
C ASN A 107 -4.72 -11.18 -25.73
#